data_AF-A0A7V1C1N0-F1
#
_entry.id   AF-A0A7V1C1N0-F1
#
_cell.length_a   1.000
_cell.length_b   1.000
_cell.length_c   1.000
_cell.angle_alpha   90.00
_cell.angle_beta   90.00
_cell.angle_gamma   90.00
#
_symmetry.space_group_name_H-M   'P 1'
#
loop_
_entity.id
_entity.type
_entity.pdbx_description
1 polymer ?
#
loop_
_entity_poly.entity_id
_entity_poly.type
_entity_poly.pdbx_seq_one_letter_code
_entity_poly.pdbx_strand_id
1 'polypeptide(L)'
;MFSKVSIICCCSLVLSGCMYNDEPMPRITHDYTVNNPASKVVQRPVSKPSRQRWENAPGDWLPPLRVEKQWTAIVIHHSLTASGNAAVFDNYHKNGHKWKGIGYDFVIGNGNGSGD
;
A
#
# COMPACT_ATOMS: atom_id res chain seq x y z
N MET A 1 -12.26 50.22 18.34
CA MET A 1 -11.99 48.96 19.06
C MET A 1 -12.63 47.74 18.38
N PHE A 2 -12.57 47.61 17.04
CA PHE A 2 -13.13 46.45 16.30
C PHE A 2 -12.11 45.71 15.42
N SER A 3 -10.87 46.22 15.30
CA SER A 3 -9.87 45.66 14.39
C SER A 3 -9.09 44.46 14.96
N LYS A 4 -8.89 44.40 16.29
CA LYS A 4 -8.11 43.31 16.92
C LYS A 4 -8.90 42.01 17.09
N VAL A 5 -10.24 42.08 17.16
CA VAL A 5 -11.11 40.89 17.33
C VAL A 5 -11.20 40.08 16.03
N SER A 6 -11.13 40.75 14.87
CA SER A 6 -11.22 40.09 13.56
C SER A 6 -9.96 39.30 13.19
N ILE A 7 -8.78 39.78 13.59
CA ILE A 7 -7.49 39.12 13.32
C ILE A 7 -7.33 37.82 14.14
N ILE A 8 -7.80 37.80 15.39
CA ILE A 8 -7.71 36.62 16.25
C ILE A 8 -8.63 35.50 15.74
N CYS A 9 -9.80 35.85 15.16
CA CYS A 9 -10.72 34.87 14.59
C CYS A 9 -10.17 34.17 13.33
N CYS A 10 -9.39 34.88 12.51
CA CYS A 10 -8.76 34.27 11.34
C CYS A 10 -7.68 33.26 11.70
N CYS A 11 -6.87 33.49 12.74
CA CYS A 11 -5.80 32.56 13.12
C CYS A 11 -6.33 31.22 13.67
N SER A 12 -7.49 31.21 14.32
CA SER A 12 -8.10 29.99 14.87
C SER A 12 -8.68 29.06 13.79
N LEU A 13 -9.05 29.60 12.63
CA LEU A 13 -9.64 28.84 11.52
C LEU A 13 -8.59 28.12 10.66
N VAL A 14 -7.31 28.49 10.73
CA VAL A 14 -6.25 27.85 9.93
C VAL A 14 -5.66 26.61 10.62
N LEU A 15 -5.94 26.41 11.91
CA LEU A 15 -5.39 25.30 12.71
C LEU A 15 -6.26 24.02 12.70
N SER A 16 -7.42 24.03 12.02
CA SER A 16 -8.35 22.88 11.96
C SER A 16 -8.11 21.93 10.77
N GLY A 17 -7.01 22.10 10.03
CA GLY A 17 -6.80 21.45 8.72
C GLY A 17 -6.24 20.02 8.70
N CYS A 18 -6.02 19.34 9.84
CA CYS A 18 -5.55 17.94 9.84
C CYS A 18 -6.58 17.03 10.51
N MET A 19 -7.74 16.86 9.86
CA MET A 19 -8.63 15.76 10.21
C MET A 19 -8.00 14.47 9.69
N TYR A 20 -7.29 13.76 10.58
CA TYR A 20 -6.80 12.42 10.33
C TYR A 20 -8.03 11.52 10.24
N ASN A 21 -8.47 11.22 9.01
CA ASN A 21 -9.50 10.22 8.83
C ASN A 21 -8.84 8.86 9.11
N ASP A 22 -9.32 8.17 10.14
CA ASP A 22 -9.09 6.73 10.28
C ASP A 22 -9.81 6.03 9.13
N GLU A 23 -9.24 6.12 7.93
CA GLU A 23 -9.72 5.33 6.81
C GLU A 23 -9.50 3.86 7.17
N PRO A 24 -10.58 3.04 7.22
CA PRO A 24 -10.44 1.65 7.58
C PRO A 24 -9.50 0.98 6.57
N MET A 25 -8.59 0.14 7.07
CA MET A 25 -7.69 -0.61 6.20
C MET A 25 -8.49 -1.28 5.08
N PRO A 26 -8.06 -1.18 3.81
CA PRO A 26 -8.78 -1.74 2.69
C PRO A 26 -8.91 -3.26 2.92
N ARG A 27 -10.15 -3.71 3.11
CA ARG A 27 -10.45 -5.13 3.15
C ARG A 27 -10.44 -5.62 1.71
N ILE A 28 -9.64 -6.63 1.41
CA ILE A 28 -9.75 -7.36 0.13
C ILE A 28 -11.09 -8.11 0.17
N THR A 29 -12.16 -7.43 -0.22
CA THR A 29 -13.47 -8.05 -0.41
C THR A 29 -13.49 -8.68 -1.79
N HIS A 30 -13.67 -9.99 -1.82
CA HIS A 30 -14.10 -10.65 -3.02
C HIS A 30 -15.62 -10.47 -3.07
N ASP A 31 -16.10 -9.57 -3.93
CA ASP A 31 -17.53 -9.41 -4.15
C ASP A 31 -18.01 -10.48 -5.13
N TYR A 32 -18.67 -11.50 -4.58
CA TYR A 32 -19.31 -12.57 -5.36
C TYR A 32 -20.78 -12.23 -5.69
N THR A 33 -21.29 -11.06 -5.31
CA THR A 33 -22.69 -10.68 -5.51
C THR A 33 -22.93 -10.11 -6.90
N VAL A 34 -23.34 -11.01 -7.79
CA VAL A 34 -23.77 -10.75 -9.17
C VAL A 34 -25.11 -10.01 -9.15
N ASN A 35 -25.11 -8.68 -9.29
CA ASN A 35 -26.31 -7.92 -9.72
C ASN A 35 -25.99 -6.71 -10.61
N ASN A 36 -24.75 -6.55 -11.07
CA ASN A 36 -24.45 -5.63 -12.17
C ASN A 36 -24.83 -6.34 -13.49
N PRO A 37 -25.62 -5.77 -14.41
CA PRO A 37 -25.88 -6.39 -15.72
C PRO A 37 -24.54 -6.78 -16.31
N ALA A 38 -24.37 -8.09 -16.46
CA ALA A 38 -23.09 -8.72 -16.70
C ALA A 38 -22.42 -8.09 -17.93
N SER A 39 -21.52 -7.13 -17.69
CA SER A 39 -20.36 -6.98 -18.54
C SER A 39 -19.77 -8.37 -18.53
N LYS A 40 -19.99 -9.15 -19.61
CA LYS A 40 -19.76 -10.60 -19.65
C LYS A 40 -18.49 -10.86 -18.86
N VAL A 41 -18.66 -11.34 -17.63
CA VAL A 41 -17.53 -11.75 -16.82
C VAL A 41 -17.07 -12.97 -17.58
N VAL A 42 -16.11 -12.76 -18.47
CA VAL A 42 -15.26 -13.83 -18.97
C VAL A 42 -14.70 -14.37 -17.69
N GLN A 43 -15.32 -15.44 -17.18
CA GLN A 43 -14.75 -16.22 -16.11
C GLN A 43 -13.41 -16.65 -16.68
N ARG A 44 -12.35 -15.92 -16.35
CA ARG A 44 -11.02 -16.46 -16.54
C ARG A 44 -11.09 -17.75 -15.76
N PRO A 45 -10.87 -18.91 -16.41
CA PRO A 45 -10.75 -20.13 -15.65
C PRO A 45 -9.79 -19.81 -14.51
N VAL A 46 -10.14 -20.21 -13.28
CA VAL A 46 -9.16 -20.31 -12.20
C VAL A 46 -8.21 -21.40 -12.66
N SER A 47 -7.34 -21.06 -13.61
CA SER A 47 -6.18 -21.86 -13.90
C SER A 47 -5.45 -21.88 -12.59
N LYS A 48 -5.33 -23.05 -11.96
CA LYS A 48 -4.25 -23.31 -11.01
C LYS A 48 -3.04 -22.56 -11.56
N PRO A 49 -2.39 -21.65 -10.80
CA PRO A 49 -1.29 -20.85 -11.32
C PRO A 49 -0.39 -21.81 -12.07
N SER A 50 -0.31 -21.64 -13.40
CA SER A 50 0.34 -22.65 -14.21
C SER A 50 1.76 -22.68 -13.71
N ARG A 51 2.12 -23.78 -13.03
CA ARG A 51 3.49 -24.01 -12.56
C ARG A 51 4.48 -23.87 -13.74
N GLN A 52 3.94 -24.01 -14.94
CA GLN A 52 4.57 -23.79 -16.25
C GLN A 52 5.20 -22.40 -16.45
N ARG A 53 4.69 -21.32 -15.84
CA ARG A 53 5.24 -19.98 -16.13
C ARG A 53 6.67 -19.77 -15.61
N TRP A 54 7.14 -20.65 -14.73
CA TRP A 54 8.48 -20.57 -14.12
C TRP A 54 9.37 -21.77 -14.45
N GLU A 55 9.00 -22.62 -15.41
CA GLU A 55 9.81 -23.79 -15.79
C GLU A 55 11.22 -23.42 -16.26
N ASN A 56 11.40 -22.20 -16.79
CA ASN A 56 12.68 -21.69 -17.27
C ASN A 56 13.37 -20.73 -16.28
N ALA A 57 12.78 -20.47 -15.10
CA ALA A 57 13.45 -19.64 -14.10
C ALA A 57 14.64 -20.43 -13.52
N PRO A 58 15.80 -19.79 -13.29
CA PRO A 58 16.88 -20.43 -12.54
C PRO A 58 16.34 -20.96 -11.21
N GLY A 59 16.78 -22.16 -10.81
CA GLY A 59 16.30 -22.77 -9.56
C GLY A 59 16.48 -21.85 -8.34
N ASP A 60 17.55 -21.06 -8.34
CA ASP A 60 17.90 -20.12 -7.27
C ASP A 60 16.98 -18.87 -7.23
N TRP A 61 16.15 -18.65 -8.25
CA TRP A 61 15.13 -17.60 -8.26
C TRP A 61 13.83 -18.06 -7.62
N LEU A 62 13.63 -19.38 -7.50
CA LEU A 62 12.46 -19.92 -6.83
C LEU A 62 12.68 -19.84 -5.32
N PRO A 63 11.74 -19.25 -4.55
CA PRO A 63 11.86 -19.24 -3.11
C PRO A 63 11.86 -20.69 -2.60
N PRO A 64 12.67 -21.02 -1.57
CA PRO A 64 12.59 -22.33 -0.96
C PRO A 64 11.16 -22.58 -0.47
N LEU A 65 10.65 -23.80 -0.65
CA LEU A 65 9.25 -24.14 -0.30
C LEU A 65 8.89 -23.81 1.16
N ARG A 66 9.88 -23.73 2.05
CA ARG A 66 9.69 -23.38 3.47
C ARG A 66 9.38 -21.89 3.72
N VAL A 67 9.73 -21.00 2.78
CA VAL A 67 9.49 -19.55 2.92
C VAL A 67 8.38 -19.04 2.00
N GLU A 68 7.88 -19.89 1.09
CA GLU A 68 6.76 -19.57 0.21
C GLU A 68 5.47 -19.37 1.02
N LYS A 69 4.84 -18.21 0.86
CA LYS A 69 3.67 -17.78 1.64
C LYS A 69 2.32 -18.05 0.94
N GLN A 70 2.31 -18.66 -0.24
CA GLN A 70 1.13 -18.97 -1.04
C GLN A 70 0.27 -17.72 -1.36
N TRP A 71 0.92 -16.65 -1.81
CA TRP A 71 0.22 -15.40 -2.12
C TRP A 71 -0.84 -15.60 -3.21
N THR A 72 -2.04 -15.11 -2.95
CA THR A 72 -3.16 -15.13 -3.92
C THR A 72 -3.36 -13.79 -4.62
N ALA A 73 -2.72 -12.73 -4.12
CA ALA A 73 -2.79 -11.39 -4.66
C ALA A 73 -1.46 -10.64 -4.42
N ILE A 74 -1.19 -9.66 -5.29
CA ILE A 74 -0.12 -8.67 -5.14
C ILE A 74 -0.81 -7.30 -5.15
N VAL A 75 -0.62 -6.52 -4.09
CA VAL A 75 -1.14 -5.15 -4.00
C VAL A 75 0.01 -4.18 -4.23
N ILE A 76 -0.13 -3.31 -5.23
CA ILE A 76 0.89 -2.32 -5.57
C ILE A 76 0.52 -0.98 -4.94
N HIS A 77 1.45 -0.44 -4.15
CA HIS A 77 1.32 0.87 -3.51
C HIS A 77 2.46 1.78 -3.95
N HIS A 78 2.17 3.08 -4.13
CA HIS A 78 3.23 4.09 -4.22
C HIS A 78 3.55 4.63 -2.82
N SER A 79 4.78 5.11 -2.61
CA SER A 79 5.27 5.54 -1.30
C SER A 79 4.81 6.93 -0.86
N LEU A 80 4.05 7.66 -1.70
CA LEU A 80 3.73 9.08 -1.53
C LEU A 80 4.95 9.99 -1.32
N THR A 81 6.14 9.54 -1.72
CA THR A 81 7.41 10.26 -1.56
C THR A 81 8.20 10.21 -2.85
N ALA A 82 9.03 11.23 -3.11
CA ALA A 82 9.87 11.28 -4.31
C ALA A 82 11.09 10.32 -4.25
N SER A 83 11.48 9.91 -3.05
CA SER A 83 12.68 9.13 -2.77
C SER A 83 12.55 8.41 -1.42
N GLY A 84 13.35 7.37 -1.21
CA GLY A 84 13.38 6.66 0.07
C GLY A 84 13.94 5.25 -0.02
N ASN A 85 13.85 4.54 1.10
CA ASN A 85 14.23 3.14 1.24
C ASN A 85 13.42 2.47 2.36
N ALA A 86 13.59 1.15 2.50
CA ALA A 86 12.89 0.36 3.51
C ALA A 86 13.13 0.87 4.95
N ALA A 87 14.34 1.32 5.31
CA ALA A 87 14.64 1.81 6.65
C ALA A 87 13.92 3.13 6.97
N VAL A 88 13.84 4.06 6.01
CA VAL A 88 13.09 5.32 6.17
C VAL A 88 11.61 5.03 6.37
N PHE A 89 11.04 4.13 5.57
CA PHE A 89 9.63 3.77 5.69
C PHE A 89 9.34 2.95 6.97
N ASP A 90 10.24 2.07 7.42
CA ASP A 90 10.14 1.39 8.72
C ASP A 90 10.08 2.40 9.87
N ASN A 91 11.01 3.36 9.87
CA ASN A 91 11.07 4.42 10.87
C ASN A 91 9.80 5.26 10.88
N TYR A 92 9.29 5.66 9.71
CA TYR A 92 8.04 6.41 9.59
C TYR A 92 6.83 5.64 10.11
N HIS A 93 6.67 4.37 9.71
CA HIS A 93 5.54 3.56 10.18
C HIS A 93 5.59 3.31 11.69
N LYS A 94 6.78 3.06 12.27
CA LYS A 94 6.93 2.85 13.71
C LYS A 94 6.73 4.13 14.51
N ASN A 95 7.37 5.22 14.11
CA ASN A 95 7.37 6.44 14.91
C ASN A 95 6.19 7.35 14.61
N GLY A 96 5.74 7.43 13.35
CA GLY A 96 4.60 8.20 12.89
C GLY A 96 3.26 7.49 13.11
N HIS A 97 3.18 6.19 12.82
CA HIS A 97 1.90 5.45 12.87
C HIS A 97 1.81 4.42 14.00
N LYS A 98 2.86 4.27 14.82
CA LYS A 98 2.94 3.31 15.93
C LYS A 98 2.78 1.85 15.49
N TRP A 99 3.17 1.54 14.24
CA TRP A 99 3.18 0.17 13.73
C TRP A 99 4.40 -0.59 14.29
N LYS A 100 4.37 -1.92 14.17
CA LYS A 100 5.51 -2.77 14.60
C LYS A 100 6.71 -2.69 13.67
N GLY A 101 6.49 -2.26 12.42
CA GLY A 101 7.51 -2.15 11.39
C GLY A 101 6.94 -1.59 10.10
N ILE A 102 7.72 -1.72 9.02
CA ILE A 102 7.28 -1.36 7.67
C ILE A 102 6.04 -2.15 7.22
N GLY A 103 5.09 -1.47 6.58
CA GLY A 103 3.85 -2.07 6.08
C GLY A 103 3.93 -2.72 4.69
N TYR A 104 5.13 -2.87 4.12
CA TYR A 104 5.33 -3.45 2.78
C TYR A 104 6.19 -4.72 2.88
N ASP A 105 5.81 -5.78 2.17
CA ASP A 105 6.67 -6.96 2.03
C ASP A 105 7.93 -6.67 1.19
N PHE A 106 7.82 -5.78 0.19
CA PHE A 106 8.93 -5.35 -0.66
C PHE A 106 8.89 -3.84 -0.91
N VAL A 107 10.08 -3.25 -1.10
CA VAL A 107 10.24 -1.84 -1.51
C VAL A 107 11.16 -1.80 -2.73
N ILE A 108 10.70 -1.17 -3.81
CA ILE A 108 11.49 -0.97 -5.03
C ILE A 108 11.89 0.50 -5.07
N GLY A 109 13.20 0.74 -4.96
CA GLY A 109 13.80 2.07 -5.02
C GLY A 109 13.91 2.62 -6.44
N ASN A 110 14.13 3.93 -6.53
CA ASN A 110 14.46 4.63 -7.79
C ASN A 110 15.94 5.07 -7.84
N GLY A 111 16.80 4.50 -6.99
CA GLY A 111 18.21 4.87 -6.87
C GLY A 111 18.48 6.16 -6.07
N ASN A 112 17.43 6.87 -5.61
CA ASN A 112 17.58 8.02 -4.75
C ASN A 112 17.17 7.68 -3.31
N GLY A 113 18.15 7.64 -2.40
CA GLY A 113 17.96 7.23 -1.01
C GLY A 113 17.86 5.72 -0.80
N SER A 114 17.77 4.92 -1.87
CA SER A 114 17.96 3.47 -1.89
C SER A 114 19.25 3.16 -2.65
N GLY A 115 19.99 2.13 -2.23
CA GLY A 115 21.16 1.67 -2.96
C GLY A 115 20.77 0.97 -4.26
N ASP A 116 21.71 0.92 -5.21
CA ASP A 116 21.62 0.19 -6.47
C ASP A 116 22.17 -1.24 -6.35
#